data_AF-A0A7J8L779-F1
#
_entry.id   AF-A0A7J8L779-F1
#
_cell.length_a   1.000
_cell.length_b   1.000
_cell.length_c   1.000
_cell.angle_alpha   90.00
_cell.angle_beta   90.00
_cell.angle_gamma   90.00
#
_symmetry.space_group_name_H-M   'P 1'
#
loop_
_entity.id
_entity.type
_entity.pdbx_description
1 polymer ?
#
loop_
_entity_poly.entity_id
_entity_poly.type
_entity_poly.pdbx_seq_one_letter_code
_entity_poly.pdbx_strand_id
1 'polypeptide(L)'
;MSPMINITNWRKGSQWFEMHREMALHVVSDQTYYSIFKQYCQRPCYNDEHYIPTLVNMFYVELNSNRSITWIDWSRGGPHPRKHGPADINHELLNKMRYGSECIYNGNTTSMCFLFARKFSPSTLKPLL
;
A
#
# COMPACT_ATOMS: atom_id res chain seq x y z
N MET A 1 8.74 -21.54 -0.47
CA MET A 1 8.28 -20.51 0.52
C MET A 1 7.88 -21.17 1.82
N SER A 2 6.95 -22.12 1.80
CA SER A 2 6.86 -23.14 2.86
C SER A 2 8.19 -23.92 2.97
N PRO A 3 8.61 -24.39 4.16
CA PRO A 3 7.94 -24.25 5.46
C PRO A 3 8.24 -22.94 6.20
N MET A 4 9.25 -22.18 5.75
CA MET A 4 9.71 -20.96 6.44
C MET A 4 8.64 -19.86 6.53
N ILE A 5 7.77 -19.76 5.53
CA ILE A 5 6.63 -18.85 5.51
C ILE A 5 5.36 -19.70 5.41
N ASN A 6 4.55 -19.69 6.49
CA ASN A 6 3.23 -20.31 6.49
C ASN A 6 2.28 -19.52 5.57
N ILE A 7 1.40 -20.21 4.84
CA ILE A 7 0.39 -19.58 3.99
C ILE A 7 -0.52 -18.63 4.77
N THR A 8 -0.76 -18.88 6.07
CA THR A 8 -1.54 -17.99 6.94
C THR A 8 -0.87 -16.64 7.16
N ASN A 9 0.45 -16.56 7.02
CA ASN A 9 1.24 -15.34 7.11
C ASN A 9 1.43 -14.64 5.76
N TRP A 10 1.19 -15.35 4.65
CA TRP A 10 1.36 -14.80 3.32
C TRP A 10 0.41 -13.62 3.10
N ARG A 11 0.96 -12.48 2.70
CA ARG A 11 0.18 -11.27 2.40
C ARG A 11 0.53 -10.72 1.03
N LYS A 12 -0.45 -10.04 0.46
CA LYS A 12 -0.29 -9.12 -0.67
C LYS A 12 -0.71 -7.74 -0.21
N GLY A 13 0.04 -6.72 -0.60
CA GLY A 13 -0.22 -5.34 -0.20
C GLY A 13 0.18 -4.32 -1.27
N SER A 14 0.17 -3.05 -0.86
CA SER A 14 0.56 -1.93 -1.70
C SER A 14 2.09 -1.80 -1.77
N GLN A 15 2.61 -1.47 -2.96
CA GLN A 15 4.00 -1.02 -3.13
C GLN A 15 4.27 0.38 -2.54
N TRP A 16 3.20 1.11 -2.24
CA TRP A 16 3.23 2.44 -1.64
C TRP A 16 2.86 2.29 -0.17
N PHE A 17 3.84 2.53 0.69
CA PHE A 17 3.73 2.34 2.13
C PHE A 17 4.67 3.30 2.85
N GLU A 18 4.46 3.35 4.16
CA GLU A 18 5.19 4.15 5.12
C GLU A 18 5.65 3.19 6.20
N MET A 19 6.81 3.43 6.78
CA MET A 19 7.41 2.44 7.67
C MET A 19 8.10 3.11 8.85
N HIS A 20 7.83 2.58 10.04
CA HIS A 20 8.57 2.97 11.23
C HIS A 20 10.05 2.60 11.08
N ARG A 21 10.96 3.44 11.58
CA ARG A 21 12.41 3.28 11.39
C ARG A 21 12.91 1.91 11.85
N GLU A 22 12.42 1.40 12.96
CA GLU A 22 12.83 0.09 13.50
C GLU A 22 12.45 -1.07 12.56
N MET A 23 11.26 -1.03 11.96
CA MET A 23 10.86 -2.03 10.96
C MET A 23 11.73 -1.91 9.71
N ALA A 24 12.04 -0.68 9.28
CA ALA A 24 12.88 -0.45 8.12
C ALA A 24 14.28 -1.04 8.32
N LEU A 25 14.85 -0.92 9.52
CA LEU A 25 16.12 -1.57 9.87
C LEU A 25 16.05 -3.10 9.72
N HIS A 26 14.95 -3.73 10.15
CA HIS A 26 14.76 -5.17 9.95
C HIS A 26 14.65 -5.52 8.46
N VAL A 27 13.86 -4.79 7.69
CA VAL A 27 13.70 -5.01 6.24
C VAL A 27 15.04 -4.92 5.50
N VAL A 28 15.88 -3.92 5.79
CA VAL A 28 17.16 -3.76 5.08
C VAL A 28 18.24 -4.76 5.52
N SER A 29 18.12 -5.34 6.72
CA SER A 29 19.08 -6.32 7.26
C SER A 29 18.66 -7.77 7.06
N ASP A 30 17.39 -8.02 6.70
CA ASP A 30 16.86 -9.36 6.52
C ASP A 30 17.47 -10.07 5.30
N GLN A 31 18.20 -11.14 5.58
CA GLN A 31 18.76 -12.03 4.56
C GLN A 31 17.98 -13.34 4.44
N THR A 32 17.12 -13.66 5.42
CA THR A 32 16.43 -14.95 5.51
C THR A 32 15.15 -14.94 4.69
N TYR A 33 14.24 -13.99 4.94
CA TYR A 33 12.96 -13.98 4.23
C TYR A 33 13.11 -13.33 2.87
N TYR A 34 13.85 -12.23 2.76
CA TYR A 34 14.13 -11.62 1.46
C TYR A 34 14.74 -12.60 0.45
N SER A 35 15.68 -13.47 0.86
CA SER A 35 16.27 -14.46 -0.06
C SER A 35 15.25 -15.48 -0.58
N ILE A 36 14.32 -15.92 0.27
CA ILE A 36 13.20 -16.79 -0.12
C ILE A 36 12.32 -16.09 -1.17
N PHE A 37 11.96 -14.84 -0.93
CA PHE A 37 11.18 -14.03 -1.88
C PHE A 37 11.92 -13.85 -3.21
N LYS A 38 13.18 -13.45 -3.15
CA LYS A 38 14.06 -13.31 -4.32
C LYS A 38 14.14 -14.59 -5.15
N GLN A 39 14.19 -15.76 -4.51
CA GLN A 39 14.32 -17.05 -5.19
C GLN A 39 12.98 -17.56 -5.75
N TYR A 40 11.89 -17.46 -4.98
CA TYR A 40 10.65 -18.19 -5.26
C TYR A 40 9.47 -17.32 -5.69
N CYS A 41 9.46 -16.01 -5.42
CA CYS A 41 8.41 -15.10 -5.89
C CYS A 41 8.73 -14.68 -7.34
N GLN A 42 8.36 -15.57 -8.27
CA GLN A 42 8.42 -15.32 -9.70
C GLN A 42 7.04 -14.98 -10.23
N ARG A 43 6.96 -14.34 -11.40
CA ARG A 43 5.68 -13.92 -12.00
C ARG A 43 4.68 -15.09 -12.00
N PRO A 44 3.43 -14.87 -11.55
CA PRO A 44 2.78 -13.56 -11.32
C PRO A 44 2.96 -12.96 -9.91
N CYS A 45 3.90 -13.46 -9.09
CA CYS A 45 4.26 -12.86 -7.81
C CYS A 45 5.20 -11.66 -7.99
N TYR A 46 4.97 -10.59 -7.21
CA TYR A 46 5.82 -9.39 -7.20
C TYR A 46 6.38 -9.17 -5.79
N ASN A 47 7.71 -9.18 -5.68
CA ASN A 47 8.40 -9.11 -4.38
C ASN A 47 8.03 -7.86 -3.58
N ASP A 48 7.96 -6.71 -4.23
CA ASP A 48 7.59 -5.43 -3.61
C ASP A 48 6.12 -5.36 -3.15
N GLU A 49 5.24 -6.22 -3.68
CA GLU A 49 3.84 -6.35 -3.24
C GLU A 49 3.63 -7.43 -2.17
N HIS A 50 4.61 -8.31 -1.93
CA HIS A 50 4.43 -9.48 -1.05
C HIS A 50 5.43 -9.60 0.09
N TYR A 51 6.70 -9.28 -0.14
CA TYR A 51 7.76 -9.46 0.86
C TYR A 51 7.48 -8.64 2.13
N ILE A 52 7.39 -7.31 1.98
CA ILE A 52 7.20 -6.40 3.11
C ILE A 52 5.87 -6.67 3.85
N PRO A 53 4.71 -6.80 3.17
CA PRO A 53 3.46 -7.12 3.84
C PRO A 53 3.50 -8.45 4.61
N THR A 54 4.20 -9.46 4.08
CA THR A 54 4.34 -10.76 4.74
C THR A 54 5.24 -10.65 5.97
N LEU A 55 6.40 -9.99 5.84
CA LEU A 55 7.33 -9.77 6.95
C LEU A 55 6.67 -8.98 8.09
N VAL A 56 5.96 -7.90 7.75
CA VAL A 56 5.21 -7.09 8.73
C VAL A 56 4.11 -7.90 9.40
N ASN A 57 3.35 -8.72 8.67
CA ASN A 57 2.33 -9.58 9.28
C ASN A 57 2.93 -10.64 10.22
N MET A 58 4.14 -11.13 9.95
CA MET A 58 4.82 -12.12 10.78
C MET A 58 5.37 -11.54 12.08
N PHE A 59 5.90 -10.31 12.04
CA PHE A 59 6.71 -9.77 13.14
C PHE A 59 6.20 -8.46 13.76
N TYR A 60 5.30 -7.75 13.07
CA TYR A 60 4.91 -6.38 13.41
C TYR A 60 3.40 -6.15 13.26
N VAL A 61 2.57 -7.19 13.46
CA VAL A 61 1.11 -7.09 13.28
C VAL A 61 0.49 -6.00 14.15
N GLU A 62 0.94 -5.86 15.40
CA GLU A 62 0.44 -4.85 16.35
C GLU A 62 0.78 -3.40 15.97
N LEU A 63 1.81 -3.22 15.14
CA LEU A 63 2.26 -1.91 14.68
C LEU A 63 1.79 -1.62 13.24
N ASN A 64 1.05 -2.53 12.62
CA ASN A 64 0.55 -2.41 11.26
C ASN A 64 -0.88 -1.88 11.24
N SER A 65 -1.12 -0.77 10.56
CA SER A 65 -2.46 -0.19 10.41
C SER A 65 -3.36 -0.95 9.43
N ASN A 66 -2.86 -2.00 8.76
CA ASN A 66 -3.57 -2.74 7.69
C ASN A 66 -4.05 -1.83 6.53
N ARG A 67 -3.37 -0.70 6.32
CA ARG A 67 -3.62 0.27 5.27
C ARG A 67 -2.37 1.08 4.94
N SER A 68 -2.38 1.77 3.80
CA SER A 68 -1.40 2.82 3.47
C SER A 68 -2.10 4.19 3.50
N ILE A 69 -1.33 5.27 3.59
CA ILE A 69 -1.87 6.65 3.48
C ILE A 69 -1.98 7.13 2.01
N THR A 70 -1.88 6.23 1.03
CA THR A 70 -2.04 6.58 -0.40
C THR A 70 -3.40 6.14 -0.94
N TRP A 71 -4.25 7.10 -1.29
CA TRP A 71 -5.54 6.84 -1.92
C TRP A 71 -5.35 6.35 -3.37
N ILE A 72 -6.12 5.33 -3.75
CA ILE A 72 -6.11 4.73 -5.08
C ILE A 72 -7.51 4.31 -5.52
N ASP A 73 -7.79 4.48 -6.81
CA ASP A 73 -9.06 4.06 -7.41
C ASP A 73 -8.91 2.72 -8.15
N TRP A 74 -9.40 1.64 -7.53
CA TRP A 74 -9.45 0.30 -8.13
C TRP A 74 -10.77 -0.01 -8.83
N SER A 75 -11.69 0.94 -8.97
CA SER A 75 -13.05 0.72 -9.52
C SER A 75 -13.06 0.10 -10.93
N ARG A 76 -11.98 0.28 -11.71
CA ARG A 76 -11.83 -0.29 -13.06
C ARG A 76 -11.46 -1.77 -13.09
N GLY A 77 -11.02 -2.34 -11.96
CA GLY A 77 -10.44 -3.68 -11.91
C GLY A 77 -9.12 -3.80 -12.66
N GLY A 78 -8.57 -5.02 -12.72
CA GLY A 78 -7.30 -5.32 -13.37
C GLY A 78 -6.06 -5.08 -12.50
N PRO A 79 -4.84 -5.17 -13.07
CA PRO A 79 -3.59 -5.14 -12.31
C PRO A 79 -3.11 -3.73 -11.93
N HIS A 80 -3.78 -2.67 -12.40
CA HIS A 80 -3.38 -1.28 -12.15
C HIS A 80 -4.57 -0.41 -11.73
N PRO A 81 -4.38 0.53 -10.78
CA PRO A 81 -5.45 1.46 -10.41
C PRO A 81 -5.70 2.46 -11.56
N ARG A 82 -6.90 3.04 -11.58
CA ARG A 82 -7.30 4.07 -12.54
C ARG A 82 -6.30 5.22 -12.54
N LYS A 83 -6.03 5.72 -13.75
CA LYS A 83 -5.35 6.99 -13.97
C LYS A 83 -6.40 8.06 -14.25
N HIS A 84 -6.41 9.11 -13.44
CA HIS A 84 -7.26 10.28 -13.59
C HIS A 84 -6.65 11.26 -14.60
N GLY A 85 -7.47 11.71 -15.54
CA GLY A 85 -7.15 12.80 -16.47
C GLY A 85 -7.73 14.14 -16.01
N PRO A 86 -7.50 15.22 -16.77
CA PRO A 86 -7.93 16.57 -16.38
C PRO A 86 -9.44 16.69 -16.15
N ALA A 87 -10.24 16.00 -16.97
CA ALA A 87 -11.70 15.99 -16.86
C ALA A 87 -12.22 15.27 -15.61
N ASP A 88 -11.40 14.44 -14.97
CA ASP A 88 -11.78 13.76 -13.72
C ASP A 88 -11.59 14.68 -12.50
N ILE A 89 -10.80 15.76 -12.62
CA ILE A 89 -10.44 16.61 -11.49
C ILE A 89 -11.58 17.58 -11.19
N ASN A 90 -12.33 17.28 -10.14
CA ASN A 90 -13.44 18.10 -9.66
C ASN A 90 -13.58 17.98 -8.13
N HIS A 91 -14.45 18.81 -7.55
CA HIS A 91 -14.67 18.83 -6.09
C HIS A 91 -15.18 17.50 -5.54
N GLU A 92 -16.00 16.76 -6.31
CA GLU A 92 -16.52 15.46 -5.90
C GLU A 92 -15.39 14.45 -5.70
N LEU A 93 -14.50 14.34 -6.69
CA LEU A 93 -13.34 13.45 -6.62
C LEU A 93 -12.41 13.83 -5.45
N LEU A 94 -12.14 15.13 -5.27
CA LEU A 94 -11.28 15.61 -4.17
C LEU A 94 -11.92 15.35 -2.79
N ASN A 95 -13.23 15.56 -2.66
CA ASN A 95 -13.96 15.27 -1.41
C ASN A 95 -14.01 13.77 -1.15
N LYS A 96 -14.17 12.93 -2.18
CA LYS A 96 -14.09 11.48 -2.04
C LYS A 96 -12.72 11.02 -1.54
N MET A 97 -11.63 11.62 -2.01
CA MET A 97 -10.29 11.30 -1.52
C MET A 97 -10.09 11.70 -0.05
N ARG A 98 -10.61 12.86 0.36
CA ARG A 98 -10.40 13.43 1.71
C ARG A 98 -11.36 12.88 2.77
N TYR A 99 -12.60 12.57 2.38
CA TYR A 99 -13.70 12.31 3.31
C TYR A 99 -14.49 11.05 2.97
N GLY A 100 -14.18 10.37 1.85
CA GLY A 100 -14.92 9.19 1.41
C GLY A 100 -14.55 7.90 2.15
N SER A 101 -13.77 7.96 3.22
CA SER A 101 -13.38 6.80 4.02
C SER A 101 -13.14 7.20 5.47
N GLU A 102 -13.44 6.29 6.38
CA GLU A 102 -13.08 6.40 7.79
C GLU A 102 -12.02 5.35 8.14
N CYS A 103 -11.14 5.69 9.07
CA CYS A 103 -10.06 4.82 9.55
C CYS A 103 -9.69 5.16 10.98
N ILE A 104 -8.99 4.25 11.63
CA ILE A 104 -8.49 4.43 12.99
C ILE A 104 -7.10 5.07 12.93
N TYR A 105 -6.92 6.16 13.65
CA TYR A 105 -5.64 6.82 13.88
C TYR A 105 -5.46 7.08 15.37
N ASN A 106 -4.41 6.51 15.98
CA ASN A 106 -4.16 6.60 17.42
C ASN A 106 -5.39 6.23 18.29
N GLY A 107 -6.12 5.18 17.89
CA GLY A 107 -7.32 4.70 18.59
C GLY A 107 -8.61 5.47 18.30
N ASN A 108 -8.55 6.59 17.56
CA ASN A 108 -9.72 7.41 17.24
C ASN A 108 -10.11 7.26 15.77
N THR A 109 -11.42 7.24 15.50
CA THR A 109 -11.95 7.28 14.13
C THR A 109 -11.74 8.67 13.52
N THR A 110 -11.24 8.72 12.28
CA THR A 110 -11.04 9.94 11.51
C THR A 110 -11.33 9.71 10.03
N SER A 111 -11.69 10.79 9.32
CA SER A 111 -11.78 10.79 7.85
C SER A 111 -10.43 11.04 7.16
N MET A 112 -9.41 11.47 7.91
CA MET A 112 -8.06 11.76 7.39
C MET A 112 -7.23 10.50 7.16
N CYS A 113 -7.69 9.66 6.25
CA CYS A 113 -7.09 8.34 6.01
C CYS A 113 -5.92 8.37 5.04
N PHE A 114 -5.91 9.33 4.13
CA PHE A 114 -4.94 9.39 3.05
C PHE A 114 -4.28 10.77 3.03
N LEU A 115 -2.96 10.78 2.89
CA LEU A 115 -2.15 12.00 2.72
C LEU A 115 -1.65 12.14 1.27
N PHE A 116 -1.60 11.04 0.53
CA PHE A 116 -1.21 10.99 -0.87
C PHE A 116 -2.34 10.37 -1.71
N ALA A 117 -2.30 10.59 -3.02
CA ALA A 117 -3.23 9.96 -3.95
C ALA A 117 -2.54 9.63 -5.27
N ARG A 118 -2.99 8.55 -5.93
CA ARG A 118 -2.55 8.16 -7.28
C ARG A 118 -3.67 7.39 -8.02
N LYS A 119 -3.68 7.33 -9.35
CA LYS A 119 -2.70 7.86 -10.31
C LYS A 119 -3.28 9.03 -11.07
N PHE A 120 -2.47 10.05 -11.32
CA PHE A 120 -2.86 11.22 -12.11
C PHE A 120 -1.98 11.33 -13.36
N SER A 121 -2.55 11.77 -14.49
CA SER A 121 -1.75 12.08 -15.67
C SER A 121 -1.01 13.41 -15.50
N PRO A 122 0.15 13.63 -16.13
CA PRO A 122 0.87 14.91 -16.02
C PRO A 122 0.02 16.14 -16.37
N SER A 123 -0.95 15.97 -17.27
CA SER A 123 -1.90 17.01 -17.68
C SER A 123 -2.88 17.44 -16.57
N THR A 124 -2.96 16.75 -15.44
CA THR A 124 -3.80 17.16 -14.29
C THR A 124 -3.17 18.22 -13.41
N LEU A 125 -1.92 18.64 -13.67
CA LEU A 125 -1.24 19.62 -12.82
C LEU A 125 -2.05 20.91 -12.68
N LYS A 126 -2.48 21.51 -13.80
CA LYS A 126 -3.24 22.76 -13.79
C LYS A 126 -4.56 22.68 -13.00
N PRO A 127 -5.43 21.67 -13.17
CA PRO A 127 -6.66 21.57 -12.38
C PRO A 127 -6.46 21.10 -10.92
N LEU A 128 -5.27 20.64 -10.53
CA LEU A 128 -4.96 20.26 -9.15
C LEU A 128 -4.37 21.40 -8.31
N LEU A 129 -3.89 22.47 -8.96
CA LEU A 129 -3.40 23.70 -8.35
C LEU A 129 -4.55 24.69 -8.18
#